data_AF-A0A9P0AJQ5-F1
#
_entry.id   AF-A0A9P0AJQ5-F1
#
_cell.length_a   1.000
_cell.length_b   1.000
_cell.length_c   1.000
_cell.angle_alpha   90.00
_cell.angle_beta   90.00
_cell.angle_gamma   90.00
#
_symmetry.space_group_name_H-M   'P 1'
#
loop_
_entity.id
_entity.type
_entity.pdbx_description
1 polymer ?
#
loop_
_entity_poly.entity_id
_entity_poly.type
_entity_poly.pdbx_seq_one_letter_code
_entity_poly.pdbx_strand_id
1 'polypeptide(L)'
;MPKKKTGQRKKAEKQKLRQKEIRSAKDHLSLAQNPCNASMECEKCKRKQKNRAFCYFCSSTQRLPQCANCGKVKCMSKTGDCVIKHSGVFTTGLAMVGAICDFCEAWVCHGRKCLTTHACTCPLADANCLECERGVWDHGGRIFKCSFCSGFLCEDDQFEHQASCQVLESENYKCQSCNKLGQYTCLKCKICYCEDHVRRKGFKYEKNKAIPCPKCGYETSETKDLSMSTRSHKYGRQSQGGYGDDDDDDDYDNYSSYGAGASYGGYEGGDSQNDSDSDEDDDDYELDESEESEEDSSTGDSEPEKKN
;
A
#
# COMPACT_ATOMS: atom_id res chain seq x y z
N MET A 1 -3.45 -50.65 0.81
CA MET A 1 -2.31 -49.74 1.06
C MET A 1 -2.42 -48.52 0.14
N PRO A 2 -2.33 -47.28 0.65
CA PRO A 2 -2.24 -46.11 -0.21
C PRO A 2 -1.03 -46.26 -1.14
N LYS A 3 -1.22 -46.10 -2.46
CA LYS A 3 -0.12 -46.23 -3.44
C LYS A 3 1.01 -45.28 -3.06
N LYS A 4 2.25 -45.78 -3.02
CA LYS A 4 3.44 -44.96 -2.75
C LYS A 4 3.46 -43.78 -3.72
N LYS A 5 3.48 -42.56 -3.19
CA LYS A 5 3.55 -41.34 -4.01
C LYS A 5 4.83 -41.35 -4.86
N THR A 6 4.70 -41.02 -6.13
CA THR A 6 5.83 -40.86 -7.06
C THR A 6 6.77 -39.76 -6.58
N GLY A 7 8.05 -39.80 -6.98
CA GLY A 7 9.04 -38.78 -6.63
C GLY A 7 8.60 -37.36 -7.04
N GLN A 8 7.98 -37.24 -8.22
CA GLN A 8 7.41 -36.00 -8.71
C GLN A 8 6.29 -35.47 -7.80
N ARG A 9 5.36 -36.33 -7.37
CA ARG A 9 4.27 -35.94 -6.46
C ARG A 9 4.79 -35.50 -5.10
N LYS A 10 5.83 -36.16 -4.57
CA LYS A 10 6.51 -35.75 -3.33
C LYS A 10 7.17 -34.36 -3.48
N LYS A 11 7.82 -34.10 -4.61
CA LYS A 11 8.45 -32.79 -4.89
C LYS A 11 7.41 -31.66 -4.99
N ALA A 12 6.32 -31.91 -5.70
CA ALA A 12 5.21 -30.95 -5.83
C ALA A 12 4.57 -30.62 -4.47
N GLU A 13 4.30 -31.64 -3.64
CA GLU A 13 3.76 -31.43 -2.29
C GLU A 13 4.72 -30.62 -1.40
N LYS A 14 6.03 -30.91 -1.46
CA LYS A 14 7.04 -30.13 -0.73
C LYS A 14 7.12 -28.68 -1.20
N GLN A 15 7.02 -28.45 -2.51
CA GLN A 15 7.02 -27.10 -3.09
C GLN A 15 5.76 -26.32 -2.67
N LYS A 16 4.59 -26.95 -2.70
CA LYS A 16 3.34 -26.34 -2.24
C LYS A 16 3.41 -25.95 -0.76
N LEU A 17 4.01 -26.81 0.07
CA LEU A 17 4.19 -26.54 1.50
C LEU A 17 5.14 -25.35 1.72
N ARG A 18 6.26 -25.30 1.00
CA ARG A 18 7.18 -24.16 1.00
C ARG A 18 6.51 -22.87 0.53
N GLN A 19 5.70 -22.90 -0.53
CA GLN A 19 4.96 -21.72 -0.99
C GLN A 19 3.98 -21.23 0.08
N LYS A 20 3.32 -22.14 0.80
CA LYS A 20 2.45 -21.78 1.92
C LYS A 20 3.23 -21.11 3.05
N GLU A 21 4.39 -21.64 3.41
CA GLU A 21 5.30 -21.03 4.40
C GLU A 21 5.74 -19.63 3.99
N ILE A 22 6.12 -19.45 2.72
CA ILE A 22 6.50 -18.15 2.16
C ILE A 22 5.34 -17.16 2.28
N ARG A 23 4.12 -17.58 1.94
CA ARG A 23 2.93 -16.71 2.07
C ARG A 23 2.66 -16.33 3.53
N SER A 24 2.70 -17.27 4.46
CA SER A 24 2.51 -16.95 5.89
C SER A 24 3.62 -16.05 6.45
N ALA A 25 4.84 -16.17 5.95
CA ALA A 25 5.95 -15.32 6.40
C ALA A 25 5.79 -13.86 5.96
N LYS A 26 5.11 -13.60 4.82
CA LYS A 26 4.86 -12.23 4.31
C LYS A 26 4.00 -11.40 5.27
N ASP A 27 3.14 -12.03 6.05
CA ASP A 27 2.23 -11.34 6.96
C ASP A 27 2.96 -10.71 8.16
N HIS A 28 4.11 -11.27 8.55
CA HIS A 28 4.90 -10.79 9.69
C HIS A 28 6.03 -9.82 9.31
N LEU A 29 6.21 -9.52 8.02
CA LEU A 29 7.26 -8.60 7.56
C LEU A 29 6.77 -7.15 7.58
N SER A 30 7.54 -6.28 8.22
CA SER A 30 7.33 -4.82 8.17
C SER A 30 7.59 -4.31 6.75
N LEU A 31 6.53 -3.85 6.07
CA LEU A 31 6.61 -3.26 4.73
C LEU A 31 7.57 -2.07 4.67
N ALA A 32 7.67 -1.29 5.75
CA ALA A 32 8.50 -0.10 5.80
C ALA A 32 10.00 -0.40 5.70
N GLN A 33 10.42 -1.60 6.08
CA GLN A 33 11.84 -2.02 6.06
C GLN A 33 12.23 -2.70 4.74
N ASN A 34 11.27 -3.02 3.87
CA ASN A 34 11.56 -3.72 2.63
C ASN A 34 12.19 -2.78 1.59
N PRO A 35 13.33 -3.15 0.97
CA PRO A 35 14.01 -2.25 0.03
C PRO A 35 13.19 -1.87 -1.21
N CYS A 36 12.21 -2.70 -1.61
CA CYS A 36 11.28 -2.43 -2.70
C CYS A 36 10.28 -1.31 -2.38
N ASN A 37 10.08 -0.98 -1.11
CA ASN A 37 9.16 0.05 -0.62
C ASN A 37 9.92 1.18 0.10
N ALA A 38 11.25 1.22 -0.03
CA ALA A 38 12.07 2.29 0.51
C ALA A 38 11.69 3.64 -0.13
N SER A 39 11.85 4.74 0.61
CA SER A 39 11.68 6.07 0.05
C SER A 39 12.86 6.41 -0.86
N MET A 40 12.58 6.98 -2.03
CA MET A 40 13.56 7.53 -2.94
C MET A 40 13.15 8.94 -3.37
N GLU A 41 14.14 9.78 -3.67
CA GLU A 41 13.93 11.09 -4.26
C GLU A 41 14.49 11.07 -5.69
N CYS A 42 13.67 11.50 -6.65
CA CYS A 42 14.09 11.57 -8.04
C CYS A 42 15.16 12.66 -8.22
N GLU A 43 16.31 12.32 -8.82
CA GLU A 43 17.37 13.30 -9.04
C GLU A 43 16.97 14.42 -10.01
N LYS A 44 16.10 14.12 -10.99
CA LYS A 44 15.65 15.05 -12.05
C LYS A 44 14.56 16.00 -11.56
N CYS A 45 13.46 15.48 -11.01
CA CYS A 45 12.29 16.29 -10.61
C CYS A 45 12.17 16.54 -9.10
N LYS A 46 13.09 16.01 -8.27
CA LYS A 46 13.14 16.17 -6.79
C LYS A 46 11.89 15.70 -6.03
N ARG A 47 10.95 15.03 -6.70
CA ARG A 47 9.77 14.45 -6.06
C ARG A 47 10.15 13.18 -5.31
N LYS A 48 9.58 13.03 -4.11
CA LYS A 48 9.67 11.81 -3.31
C LYS A 48 8.69 10.78 -3.85
N GLN A 49 9.13 9.53 -3.88
CA GLN A 49 8.36 8.38 -4.37
C GLN A 49 8.90 7.11 -3.71
N LYS A 50 8.23 5.97 -3.88
CA LYS A 50 8.81 4.68 -3.50
C LYS A 50 9.94 4.28 -4.45
N ASN A 51 10.85 3.42 -3.99
CA ASN A 51 11.87 2.79 -4.81
C ASN A 51 11.24 2.16 -6.06
N ARG A 52 11.66 2.62 -7.24
CA ARG A 52 11.13 2.20 -8.54
C ARG A 52 12.25 2.15 -9.57
N ALA A 53 11.97 1.43 -10.65
CA ALA A 53 12.84 1.35 -11.80
C ALA A 53 12.97 2.72 -12.48
N PHE A 54 11.83 3.38 -12.64
CA PHE A 54 11.67 4.67 -13.26
C PHE A 54 10.94 5.62 -12.33
N CYS A 55 11.19 6.91 -12.44
CA CYS A 55 10.42 7.89 -11.71
C CYS A 55 8.97 7.89 -12.19
N TYR A 56 8.03 7.71 -11.28
CA TYR A 56 6.60 7.74 -11.57
C TYR A 56 6.16 9.06 -12.24
N PHE A 57 6.79 10.18 -11.88
CA PHE A 57 6.36 11.51 -12.33
C PHE A 57 6.99 11.99 -13.64
N CYS A 58 8.20 11.55 -13.97
CA CYS A 58 8.95 12.07 -15.11
C CYS A 58 9.70 11.00 -15.89
N SER A 59 9.45 9.73 -15.58
CA SER A 59 10.01 8.53 -16.20
C SER A 59 11.55 8.45 -16.21
N SER A 60 12.25 9.34 -15.51
CA SER A 60 13.70 9.32 -15.46
C SER A 60 14.21 8.12 -14.67
N THR A 61 15.24 7.46 -15.19
CA THR A 61 15.99 6.42 -14.46
C THR A 61 16.77 7.01 -13.30
N GLN A 62 16.74 6.35 -12.14
CA GLN A 62 17.55 6.76 -11.00
C GLN A 62 19.04 6.47 -11.25
N ARG A 63 19.91 7.45 -10.98
CA ARG A 63 21.37 7.30 -11.12
C ARG A 63 21.95 6.25 -10.17
N LEU A 64 21.43 6.20 -8.95
CA LEU A 64 21.81 5.22 -7.92
C LEU A 64 20.60 4.32 -7.58
N PRO A 65 20.29 3.32 -8.44
CA PRO A 65 19.19 2.41 -8.18
C PRO A 65 19.53 1.50 -6.99
N GLN A 66 18.52 1.22 -6.17
CA GLN A 66 18.62 0.33 -5.03
C GLN A 66 17.93 -1.00 -5.33
N CYS A 67 18.64 -2.12 -5.13
CA CYS A 67 18.03 -3.44 -5.31
C CYS A 67 16.85 -3.66 -4.34
N ALA A 68 15.69 -3.99 -4.89
CA ALA A 68 14.42 -4.24 -4.22
C ALA A 68 14.46 -5.41 -3.21
N ASN A 69 15.40 -6.34 -3.40
CA ASN A 69 15.52 -7.53 -2.55
C ASN A 69 16.61 -7.37 -1.46
N CYS A 70 17.80 -6.92 -1.83
CA CYS A 70 18.94 -6.86 -0.90
C CYS A 70 19.33 -5.45 -0.44
N GLY A 71 18.69 -4.40 -0.97
CA GLY A 71 18.96 -3.01 -0.61
C GLY A 71 20.32 -2.48 -1.06
N LYS A 72 21.11 -3.25 -1.81
CA LYS A 72 22.42 -2.81 -2.27
C LYS A 72 22.28 -1.80 -3.42
N VAL A 73 23.10 -0.75 -3.36
CA VAL A 73 23.27 0.28 -4.39
C VAL A 73 24.59 0.12 -5.16
N LYS A 74 25.52 -0.69 -4.64
CA LYS A 74 26.75 -1.13 -5.34
C LYS A 74 26.97 -2.65 -5.25
N CYS A 75 27.40 -3.27 -6.35
CA CYS A 75 27.68 -4.70 -6.43
C CYS A 75 29.20 -4.92 -6.32
N MET A 76 29.60 -5.89 -5.50
CA MET A 76 31.01 -6.26 -5.32
C MET A 76 31.28 -7.61 -5.97
N SER A 77 32.32 -7.66 -6.81
CA SER A 77 32.84 -8.89 -7.42
C SER A 77 33.10 -10.01 -6.41
N LYS A 78 33.58 -9.67 -5.21
CA LYS A 78 34.03 -10.64 -4.18
C LYS A 78 32.92 -11.53 -3.63
N THR A 79 31.64 -11.19 -3.80
CA THR A 79 30.54 -11.94 -3.16
C THR A 79 30.13 -13.21 -3.94
N GLY A 80 30.61 -13.42 -5.17
CA GLY A 80 30.46 -14.68 -5.92
C GLY A 80 29.04 -15.09 -6.35
N ASP A 81 28.00 -14.50 -5.77
CA ASP A 81 26.58 -14.80 -6.02
C ASP A 81 25.99 -13.99 -7.20
N CYS A 82 26.81 -13.22 -7.92
CA CYS A 82 26.37 -12.43 -9.07
C CYS A 82 26.35 -13.30 -10.33
N VAL A 83 25.27 -13.25 -11.11
CA VAL A 83 25.18 -13.96 -12.40
C VAL A 83 26.11 -13.32 -13.44
N ILE A 84 26.35 -12.01 -13.32
CA ILE A 84 27.32 -11.27 -14.13
C ILE A 84 28.61 -11.08 -13.34
N LYS A 85 29.75 -11.50 -13.91
CA LYS A 85 31.06 -11.28 -13.30
C LYS A 85 31.44 -9.80 -13.45
N HIS A 86 31.74 -9.16 -12.33
CA HIS A 86 32.30 -7.80 -12.32
C HIS A 86 33.81 -7.91 -12.06
N SER A 87 34.66 -7.34 -12.91
CA SER A 87 36.12 -7.44 -12.74
C SER A 87 36.66 -6.24 -11.96
N GLY A 88 37.10 -6.44 -10.71
CA GLY A 88 37.92 -5.48 -9.95
C GLY A 88 37.27 -4.15 -9.54
N VAL A 89 36.07 -3.82 -10.04
CA VAL A 89 35.39 -2.53 -9.82
C VAL A 89 34.02 -2.76 -9.19
N PHE A 90 33.57 -1.78 -8.39
CA PHE A 90 32.19 -1.74 -7.90
C PHE A 90 31.26 -1.39 -9.04
N THR A 91 30.31 -2.26 -9.34
CA THR A 91 29.28 -1.97 -10.34
C THR A 91 28.13 -1.22 -9.69
N THR A 92 27.77 -0.07 -10.24
CA THR A 92 26.71 0.84 -9.79
C THR A 92 25.81 1.24 -10.96
N GLY A 93 24.73 1.96 -10.68
CA GLY A 93 23.83 2.43 -11.73
C GLY A 93 23.13 1.29 -12.46
N LEU A 94 22.82 1.51 -13.74
CA LEU A 94 22.17 0.53 -14.61
C LEU A 94 23.00 -0.74 -14.80
N ALA A 95 24.33 -0.69 -14.68
CA ALA A 95 25.17 -1.88 -14.81
C ALA A 95 24.96 -2.90 -13.67
N MET A 96 24.34 -2.51 -12.55
CA MET A 96 23.95 -3.43 -11.47
C MET A 96 22.63 -4.17 -11.76
N VAL A 97 21.78 -3.57 -12.57
CA VAL A 97 20.37 -3.91 -12.72
C VAL A 97 20.23 -5.19 -13.53
N GLY A 98 19.56 -6.19 -12.96
CA GLY A 98 19.33 -7.48 -13.63
C GLY A 98 17.89 -7.72 -14.06
N ALA A 99 16.89 -7.24 -13.31
CA ALA A 99 15.48 -7.39 -13.67
C ALA A 99 14.63 -6.30 -13.02
N ILE A 100 13.43 -6.06 -13.58
CA ILE A 100 12.35 -5.31 -12.93
C ILE A 100 11.38 -6.33 -12.33
N CYS A 101 10.86 -6.05 -11.15
CA CYS A 101 9.81 -6.86 -10.56
C CYS A 101 8.43 -6.35 -10.99
N ASP A 102 7.62 -7.21 -11.61
CA ASP A 102 6.25 -6.87 -12.06
C ASP A 102 5.31 -6.44 -10.92
N PHE A 103 5.61 -6.85 -9.68
CA PHE A 103 4.78 -6.54 -8.52
C PHE A 103 5.12 -5.21 -7.86
N CYS A 104 6.42 -4.92 -7.67
CA CYS A 104 6.85 -3.71 -6.95
C CYS A 104 7.41 -2.61 -7.85
N GLU A 105 7.62 -2.90 -9.14
CA GLU A 105 8.28 -2.04 -10.13
C GLU A 105 9.66 -1.53 -9.73
N ALA A 106 10.33 -2.21 -8.80
CA ALA A 106 11.67 -1.83 -8.37
C ALA A 106 12.72 -2.73 -9.02
N TRP A 107 13.92 -2.16 -9.20
CA TRP A 107 15.06 -2.88 -9.76
C TRP A 107 15.52 -4.02 -8.84
N VAL A 108 15.86 -5.16 -9.43
CA VAL A 108 16.52 -6.29 -8.77
C VAL A 108 17.91 -6.44 -9.37
N CYS A 109 18.94 -6.56 -8.52
CA CYS A 109 20.31 -6.73 -9.00
C CYS A 109 20.58 -8.14 -9.55
N HIS A 110 21.69 -8.29 -10.25
CA HIS A 110 22.21 -9.57 -10.77
C HIS A 110 22.52 -10.67 -9.74
N GLY A 111 22.27 -10.46 -8.45
CA GLY A 111 22.45 -11.50 -7.45
C GLY A 111 21.51 -12.67 -7.74
N ARG A 112 22.06 -13.89 -7.89
CA ARG A 112 21.29 -15.09 -8.22
C ARG A 112 20.18 -15.31 -7.19
N LYS A 113 20.46 -15.09 -5.89
CA LYS A 113 19.43 -15.09 -4.86
C LYS A 113 18.35 -14.04 -5.13
N CYS A 114 18.72 -12.81 -5.44
CA CYS A 114 17.76 -11.73 -5.68
C CYS A 114 16.83 -12.03 -6.85
N LEU A 115 17.39 -12.44 -7.99
CA LEU A 115 16.62 -12.78 -9.19
C LEU A 115 15.68 -13.97 -8.97
N THR A 116 16.14 -15.01 -8.26
CA THR A 116 15.34 -16.23 -8.07
C THR A 116 14.30 -16.12 -6.96
N THR A 117 14.49 -15.27 -5.95
CA THR A 117 13.59 -15.20 -4.78
C THR A 117 12.62 -14.03 -4.81
N HIS A 118 13.03 -12.89 -5.38
CA HIS A 118 12.31 -11.63 -5.15
C HIS A 118 10.84 -11.68 -5.59
N ALA A 119 10.54 -12.16 -6.80
CA ALA A 119 9.17 -12.25 -7.28
C ALA A 119 8.29 -13.14 -6.36
N CYS A 120 8.81 -14.27 -5.89
CA CYS A 120 8.08 -15.16 -4.99
C CYS A 120 7.81 -14.53 -3.61
N THR A 121 8.78 -13.78 -3.08
CA THR A 121 8.70 -13.18 -1.74
C THR A 121 8.32 -11.71 -1.77
N CYS A 122 7.96 -11.15 -2.93
CA CYS A 122 7.67 -9.73 -3.05
C CYS A 122 6.53 -9.35 -2.08
N PRO A 123 6.76 -8.38 -1.19
CA PRO A 123 5.76 -7.99 -0.19
C PRO A 123 4.61 -7.18 -0.82
N LEU A 124 4.78 -6.70 -2.06
CA LEU A 124 3.80 -5.92 -2.81
C LEU A 124 3.05 -6.73 -3.88
N ALA A 125 3.18 -8.07 -3.86
CA ALA A 125 2.54 -8.93 -4.87
C ALA A 125 1.00 -8.82 -4.91
N ASP A 126 0.39 -8.60 -3.75
CA ASP A 126 -1.07 -8.51 -3.58
C ASP A 126 -1.46 -7.12 -3.01
N ALA A 127 -0.65 -6.09 -3.28
CA ALA A 127 -0.82 -4.77 -2.68
C ALA A 127 -1.71 -3.86 -3.52
N ASN A 128 -2.98 -3.79 -3.15
CA ASN A 128 -3.94 -2.78 -3.61
C ASN A 128 -4.42 -1.96 -2.42
N CYS A 129 -4.49 -0.64 -2.56
CA CYS A 129 -5.01 0.23 -1.51
C CYS A 129 -6.46 -0.14 -1.16
N LEU A 130 -6.79 -0.24 0.13
CA LEU A 130 -8.17 -0.51 0.56
C LEU A 130 -9.15 0.63 0.28
N GLU A 131 -8.68 1.88 0.23
CA GLU A 131 -9.55 3.06 0.07
C GLU A 131 -9.70 3.44 -1.40
N CYS A 132 -8.60 3.78 -2.09
CA CYS A 132 -8.67 4.18 -3.49
C CYS A 132 -8.61 3.03 -4.50
N GLU A 133 -8.52 1.76 -4.06
CA GLU A 133 -8.44 0.54 -4.88
C GLU A 133 -7.26 0.46 -5.88
N ARG A 134 -6.44 1.50 -5.95
CA ARG A 134 -5.26 1.61 -6.80
C ARG A 134 -4.18 0.62 -6.38
N GLY A 135 -3.59 -0.03 -7.38
CA GLY A 135 -2.46 -0.93 -7.21
C GLY A 135 -1.13 -0.17 -7.22
N VAL A 136 -0.06 -0.93 -7.02
CA VAL A 136 1.32 -0.41 -7.01
C VAL A 136 1.64 0.39 -8.26
N TRP A 137 1.04 0.10 -9.42
CA TRP A 137 1.30 0.80 -10.68
C TRP A 137 0.65 2.19 -10.77
N ASP A 138 -0.41 2.42 -9.99
CA ASP A 138 -1.32 3.56 -10.19
C ASP A 138 -1.03 4.73 -9.24
N HIS A 139 -0.02 4.62 -8.37
CA HIS A 139 0.37 5.69 -7.44
C HIS A 139 1.89 5.78 -7.26
N GLY A 140 2.45 6.99 -7.15
CA GLY A 140 3.90 7.18 -6.97
C GLY A 140 4.44 6.88 -5.56
N GLY A 141 3.57 6.92 -4.55
CA GLY A 141 3.94 6.84 -3.14
C GLY A 141 4.26 5.44 -2.64
N ARG A 142 4.71 5.37 -1.38
CA ARG A 142 4.91 4.10 -0.67
C ARG A 142 3.60 3.43 -0.29
N ILE A 143 3.68 2.13 -0.02
CA ILE A 143 2.57 1.33 0.51
C ILE A 143 2.79 1.03 1.99
N PHE A 144 1.73 1.14 2.76
CA PHE A 144 1.70 0.87 4.20
C PHE A 144 0.71 -0.24 4.51
N LYS A 145 0.84 -0.84 5.70
CA LYS A 145 -0.16 -1.75 6.26
C LYS A 145 -0.80 -1.07 7.46
N CYS A 146 -2.13 -1.07 7.51
CA CYS A 146 -2.84 -0.59 8.69
C CYS A 146 -2.52 -1.48 9.90
N SER A 147 -2.17 -0.88 11.04
CA SER A 147 -1.92 -1.61 12.29
C SER A 147 -3.16 -2.33 12.85
N PHE A 148 -4.36 -1.96 12.39
CA PHE A 148 -5.63 -2.48 12.91
C PHE A 148 -6.22 -3.57 12.03
N CYS A 149 -6.38 -3.32 10.73
CA CYS A 149 -6.98 -4.27 9.79
C CYS A 149 -5.95 -5.05 8.95
N SER A 150 -4.66 -4.69 9.03
CA SER A 150 -3.57 -5.23 8.18
C SER A 150 -3.80 -5.11 6.67
N GLY A 151 -4.68 -4.19 6.27
CA GLY A 151 -4.91 -3.84 4.87
C GLY A 151 -3.82 -2.95 4.30
N PHE A 152 -3.63 -3.00 2.99
CA PHE A 152 -2.68 -2.14 2.29
C PHE A 152 -3.28 -0.74 2.08
N LEU A 153 -2.45 0.28 2.25
CA LEU A 153 -2.83 1.68 2.12
C LEU A 153 -1.74 2.42 1.33
N CYS A 154 -2.13 3.29 0.41
CA CYS A 154 -1.18 4.18 -0.22
C CYS A 154 -0.73 5.29 0.75
N GLU A 155 0.32 6.02 0.39
CA GLU A 155 0.87 7.09 1.23
C GLU A 155 -0.13 8.22 1.50
N ASP A 156 -1.08 8.43 0.59
CA ASP A 156 -2.13 9.45 0.70
C ASP A 156 -3.22 8.99 1.69
N ASP A 157 -3.70 7.75 1.57
CA ASP A 157 -4.84 7.24 2.35
C ASP A 157 -4.45 6.72 3.76
N GLN A 158 -3.16 6.53 4.02
CA GLN A 158 -2.73 5.82 5.24
C GLN A 158 -3.20 6.48 6.54
N PHE A 159 -3.23 7.82 6.57
CA PHE A 159 -3.51 8.58 7.79
C PHE A 159 -5.01 8.64 8.07
N GLU A 160 -5.80 8.90 7.03
CA GLU A 160 -7.26 8.95 7.13
C GLU A 160 -7.82 7.58 7.51
N HIS A 161 -7.36 6.52 6.86
CA HIS A 161 -7.75 5.16 7.22
C HIS A 161 -7.30 4.80 8.64
N GLN A 162 -6.07 5.10 9.05
CA GLN A 162 -5.63 4.77 10.42
C GLN A 162 -6.43 5.52 11.49
N ALA A 163 -6.88 6.73 11.22
CA ALA A 163 -7.71 7.51 12.12
C ALA A 163 -9.12 6.91 12.30
N SER A 164 -9.71 6.36 11.23
CA SER A 164 -11.09 5.84 11.26
C SER A 164 -11.19 4.32 11.42
N CYS A 165 -10.14 3.55 11.17
CA CYS A 165 -10.23 2.09 11.04
C CYS A 165 -10.63 1.36 12.34
N GLN A 166 -10.41 1.92 13.52
CA GLN A 166 -10.91 1.30 14.76
C GLN A 166 -12.43 1.49 14.94
N VAL A 167 -13.02 2.43 14.23
CA VAL A 167 -14.45 2.74 14.30
C VAL A 167 -15.23 1.69 13.51
N LEU A 168 -16.33 1.22 14.11
CA LEU A 168 -17.31 0.39 13.43
C LEU A 168 -18.49 1.28 13.04
N GLU A 169 -18.84 1.30 11.75
CA GLU A 169 -20.01 2.04 11.26
C GLU A 169 -21.33 1.36 11.66
N SER A 170 -21.31 0.07 11.99
CA SER A 170 -22.51 -0.66 12.38
C SER A 170 -22.92 -0.31 13.82
N GLU A 171 -23.99 0.46 13.98
CA GLU A 171 -24.55 0.86 15.29
C GLU A 171 -25.04 -0.32 16.13
N ASN A 172 -25.34 -1.46 15.51
CA ASN A 172 -26.03 -2.55 16.20
C ASN A 172 -25.10 -3.42 17.05
N TYR A 173 -23.78 -3.42 16.81
CA TYR A 173 -22.78 -4.28 17.51
C TYR A 173 -23.22 -5.74 17.67
N LYS A 174 -24.10 -6.22 16.78
CA LYS A 174 -24.70 -7.55 16.89
C LYS A 174 -23.76 -8.60 16.32
N CYS A 175 -23.76 -9.75 16.96
CA CYS A 175 -23.10 -10.94 16.45
C CYS A 175 -23.73 -11.34 15.12
N GLN A 176 -22.90 -11.45 14.08
CA GLN A 176 -23.32 -11.84 12.73
C GLN A 176 -24.15 -13.13 12.68
N SER A 177 -23.92 -14.06 13.61
CA SER A 177 -24.53 -15.40 13.58
C SER A 177 -25.79 -15.54 14.44
N CYS A 178 -25.98 -14.76 15.51
CA CYS A 178 -27.12 -14.94 16.43
C CYS A 178 -27.76 -13.66 16.95
N ASN A 179 -27.44 -12.50 16.38
CA ASN A 179 -28.01 -11.20 16.71
C ASN A 179 -27.91 -10.75 18.19
N LYS A 180 -27.25 -11.52 19.07
CA LYS A 180 -26.85 -11.12 20.42
C LYS A 180 -25.72 -10.09 20.35
N LEU A 181 -25.47 -9.35 21.43
CA LEU A 181 -24.33 -8.41 21.49
C LEU A 181 -23.00 -9.14 21.23
N GLY A 182 -22.20 -8.58 20.32
CA GLY A 182 -20.86 -9.07 20.02
C GLY A 182 -19.84 -8.59 21.05
N GLN A 183 -19.01 -9.51 21.54
CA GLN A 183 -17.92 -9.21 22.48
C GLN A 183 -16.56 -9.10 21.76
N TYR A 184 -16.46 -9.70 20.57
CA TYR A 184 -15.24 -9.75 19.77
C TYR A 184 -15.49 -9.14 18.40
N THR A 185 -14.60 -8.26 17.96
CA THR A 185 -14.67 -7.57 16.68
C THR A 185 -13.47 -7.95 15.82
N CYS A 186 -13.73 -8.29 14.56
CA CYS A 186 -12.67 -8.41 13.56
C CYS A 186 -12.51 -7.07 12.81
N LEU A 187 -11.42 -6.34 13.04
CA LEU A 187 -11.17 -5.04 12.40
C LEU A 187 -10.89 -5.13 10.89
N LYS A 188 -10.55 -6.33 10.39
CA LYS A 188 -10.39 -6.59 8.96
C LYS A 188 -11.72 -6.83 8.24
N CYS A 189 -12.68 -7.51 8.89
CA CYS A 189 -14.00 -7.75 8.32
C CYS A 189 -15.03 -6.69 8.71
N LYS A 190 -14.75 -5.88 9.73
CA LYS A 190 -15.74 -5.03 10.43
C LYS A 190 -16.96 -5.80 10.93
N ILE A 191 -16.75 -7.03 11.43
CA ILE A 191 -17.82 -7.91 11.92
C ILE A 191 -17.63 -8.20 13.41
N CYS A 192 -18.73 -8.15 14.15
CA CYS A 192 -18.81 -8.51 15.57
C CYS A 192 -19.28 -9.98 15.76
N TYR A 193 -18.77 -10.63 16.79
CA TYR A 193 -19.10 -12.01 17.19
C TYR A 193 -19.30 -12.11 18.70
N CYS A 194 -20.25 -12.94 19.14
CA CYS A 194 -20.34 -13.34 20.55
C CYS A 194 -19.31 -14.43 20.87
N GLU A 195 -19.08 -14.72 22.15
CA GLU A 195 -18.08 -15.71 22.59
C GLU A 195 -18.26 -17.09 21.96
N ASP A 196 -19.51 -17.55 21.80
CA ASP A 196 -19.81 -18.85 21.19
C ASP A 196 -19.52 -18.89 19.68
N HIS A 197 -19.71 -17.77 18.96
CA HIS A 197 -19.58 -17.73 17.50
C HIS A 197 -18.20 -17.31 17.02
N VAL A 198 -17.39 -16.67 17.86
CA VAL A 198 -15.99 -16.40 17.55
C VAL A 198 -15.14 -17.68 17.68
N ARG A 199 -15.51 -18.58 18.60
CA ARG A 199 -14.78 -19.82 18.86
C ARG A 199 -15.29 -20.96 17.96
N ARG A 200 -14.37 -21.63 17.25
CA ARG A 200 -14.65 -22.86 16.52
C ARG A 200 -14.74 -24.02 17.51
N LYS A 201 -15.84 -24.79 17.45
CA LYS A 201 -16.03 -26.00 18.26
C LYS A 201 -14.89 -26.99 18.01
N GLY A 202 -14.29 -27.51 19.09
CA GLY A 202 -13.22 -28.51 19.04
C GLY A 202 -11.80 -27.97 18.86
N PHE A 203 -11.60 -26.65 18.80
CA PHE A 203 -10.27 -26.05 18.76
C PHE A 203 -9.81 -25.59 20.15
N LYS A 204 -8.60 -25.97 20.55
CA LYS A 204 -8.02 -25.53 21.84
C LYS A 204 -7.36 -24.17 21.63
N TYR A 205 -7.95 -23.14 22.23
CA TYR A 205 -7.39 -21.79 22.24
C TYR A 205 -6.36 -21.65 23.36
N GLU A 206 -5.22 -21.03 23.05
CA GLU A 206 -4.23 -20.69 24.06
C GLU A 206 -4.70 -19.46 24.86
N LYS A 207 -4.54 -19.54 26.18
CA LYS A 207 -4.87 -18.44 27.08
C LYS A 207 -3.96 -17.24 26.75
N ASN A 208 -4.52 -16.03 26.69
CA ASN A 208 -3.86 -14.76 26.35
C ASN A 208 -3.49 -14.53 24.87
N LYS A 209 -3.89 -15.40 23.94
CA LYS A 209 -3.79 -15.09 22.50
C LYS A 209 -5.14 -14.61 21.96
N ALA A 210 -5.11 -13.64 21.05
CA ALA A 210 -6.30 -13.14 20.39
C ALA A 210 -7.00 -14.26 19.60
N ILE A 211 -8.34 -14.28 19.63
CA ILE A 211 -9.11 -15.32 18.95
C ILE A 211 -9.12 -14.98 17.45
N PRO A 212 -8.81 -15.93 16.54
CA PRO A 212 -8.88 -15.70 15.11
C PRO A 212 -10.34 -15.62 14.64
N CYS A 213 -10.62 -14.63 13.80
CA CYS A 213 -11.92 -14.41 13.16
C CYS A 213 -12.38 -15.68 12.39
N PRO A 214 -13.62 -16.14 12.58
CA PRO A 214 -14.14 -17.31 11.86
C PRO A 214 -14.11 -17.17 10.34
N LYS A 215 -14.33 -15.95 9.82
CA LYS A 215 -14.42 -15.63 8.38
C LYS A 215 -13.05 -15.50 7.70
N CYS A 216 -12.13 -14.73 8.28
CA CYS A 216 -10.85 -14.39 7.62
C CYS A 216 -9.61 -14.88 8.37
N GLY A 217 -9.75 -15.43 9.58
CA GLY A 217 -8.63 -15.89 10.40
C GLY A 217 -7.80 -14.80 11.08
N TYR A 218 -8.10 -13.52 10.83
CA TYR A 218 -7.41 -12.39 11.45
C TYR A 218 -7.75 -12.27 12.94
N GLU A 219 -6.80 -11.81 13.75
CA GLU A 219 -6.99 -11.63 15.19
C GLU A 219 -8.16 -10.67 15.50
N THR A 220 -9.06 -11.09 16.37
CA THR A 220 -10.15 -10.24 16.86
C THR A 220 -9.73 -9.46 18.09
N SER A 221 -10.16 -8.20 18.17
CA SER A 221 -10.07 -7.37 19.37
C SER A 221 -11.34 -7.50 20.21
N GLU A 222 -11.26 -7.21 21.51
CA GLU A 222 -12.48 -7.09 22.32
C GLU A 222 -13.23 -5.81 21.93
N THR A 223 -14.54 -5.91 21.72
CA THR A 223 -15.36 -4.80 21.22
C THR A 223 -15.38 -3.62 22.20
N LYS A 224 -15.25 -3.89 23.50
CA LYS A 224 -15.21 -2.88 24.57
C LYS A 224 -13.91 -2.06 24.58
N ASP A 225 -12.81 -2.60 24.05
CA ASP A 225 -11.49 -1.96 24.06
C ASP A 225 -11.29 -1.05 22.84
N LEU A 226 -12.23 -1.06 21.89
CA LEU A 226 -12.25 -0.15 20.76
C LEU A 226 -12.81 1.20 21.23
N SER A 227 -12.14 2.29 20.89
CA SER A 227 -12.55 3.66 21.21
C SER A 227 -13.86 4.01 20.51
N MET A 228 -14.98 3.58 21.07
CA MET A 228 -16.32 3.81 20.52
C MET A 228 -16.83 5.17 21.00
N SER A 229 -16.31 6.26 20.41
CA SER A 229 -16.91 7.57 20.62
C SER A 229 -18.19 7.66 19.79
N THR A 230 -19.35 7.65 20.46
CA THR A 230 -20.65 7.99 19.86
C THR A 230 -20.79 9.49 19.58
N ARG A 231 -19.79 10.31 19.97
CA ARG A 231 -19.71 11.73 19.66
C ARG A 231 -18.70 11.92 18.53
N SER A 232 -19.17 11.97 17.30
CA SER A 232 -18.38 12.40 16.15
C SER A 232 -18.13 13.90 16.26
N HIS A 233 -16.98 14.31 16.80
CA HIS A 233 -16.53 15.69 16.66
C HIS A 233 -15.94 15.84 15.26
N LYS A 234 -16.75 16.30 14.29
CA LYS A 234 -16.23 16.85 13.04
C LYS A 234 -15.43 18.10 13.41
N TYR A 235 -14.11 17.98 13.45
CA TYR A 235 -13.23 19.16 13.50
C TYR A 235 -13.22 19.80 12.11
N GLY A 236 -14.34 20.44 11.76
CA GLY A 236 -14.34 21.50 10.74
C GLY A 236 -13.75 22.75 11.37
N ARG A 237 -12.91 23.47 10.62
CA ARG A 237 -12.53 24.84 10.99
C ARG A 237 -13.82 25.60 11.25
N GLN A 238 -14.11 25.90 12.51
CA GLN A 238 -15.22 26.77 12.85
C GLN A 238 -14.93 28.12 12.21
N SER A 239 -15.69 28.42 11.16
CA SER A 239 -15.91 29.79 10.73
C SER A 239 -16.50 30.52 11.92
N GLN A 240 -15.79 31.52 12.40
CA GLN A 240 -16.27 32.47 13.38
C GLN A 240 -17.53 33.14 12.80
N GLY A 241 -18.71 32.80 13.31
CA GLY A 241 -19.95 33.47 12.89
C GLY A 241 -21.21 32.70 13.27
N GLY A 242 -21.95 33.24 14.24
CA GLY A 242 -23.34 32.89 14.50
C GLY A 242 -23.60 32.36 15.91
N TYR A 243 -23.60 33.23 16.92
CA TYR A 243 -24.31 32.97 18.17
C TYR A 243 -25.80 33.27 17.92
N GLY A 244 -26.60 32.22 17.84
CA GLY A 244 -28.05 32.29 17.96
C GLY A 244 -28.44 31.97 19.40
N ASP A 245 -29.16 32.92 20.00
CA ASP A 245 -30.40 32.74 20.75
C ASP A 245 -30.46 31.59 21.77
N ASP A 246 -30.36 31.94 23.05
CA ASP A 246 -31.05 31.25 24.14
C ASP A 246 -31.30 32.28 25.26
N ASP A 247 -32.57 32.47 25.57
CA ASP A 247 -33.14 33.25 26.67
C ASP A 247 -32.60 32.81 28.03
N ASP A 248 -32.21 33.76 28.88
CA ASP A 248 -32.51 33.72 30.33
C ASP A 248 -32.15 35.06 31.01
N ASP A 249 -32.97 35.36 32.02
CA ASP A 249 -33.22 36.63 32.70
C ASP A 249 -32.05 37.34 33.43
N ASP A 250 -32.36 38.60 33.80
CA ASP A 250 -31.88 39.39 34.95
C ASP A 250 -30.95 40.60 34.71
N ASP A 251 -31.58 41.76 34.89
CA ASP A 251 -31.19 42.87 35.78
C ASP A 251 -30.15 43.92 35.34
N TYR A 252 -30.70 45.15 35.24
CA TYR A 252 -30.15 46.44 35.66
C TYR A 252 -28.93 47.10 34.95
N ASP A 253 -29.29 48.26 34.38
CA ASP A 253 -28.63 49.56 34.51
C ASP A 253 -27.37 49.92 33.67
N ASN A 254 -27.61 50.91 32.80
CA ASN A 254 -26.98 52.23 32.86
C ASN A 254 -25.83 52.59 31.89
N TYR A 255 -26.11 53.70 31.19
CA TYR A 255 -25.19 54.79 30.80
C TYR A 255 -24.67 54.86 29.35
N SER A 256 -25.36 55.69 28.57
CA SER A 256 -24.77 56.45 27.45
C SER A 256 -23.54 57.23 27.90
N SER A 257 -22.41 57.11 27.18
CA SER A 257 -21.48 58.23 27.07
C SER A 257 -20.59 58.16 25.82
N TYR A 258 -20.72 59.21 25.01
CA TYR A 258 -19.72 59.93 24.21
C TYR A 258 -18.25 59.48 24.30
N GLY A 259 -17.56 59.51 23.15
CA GLY A 259 -16.11 59.78 23.18
C GLY A 259 -15.29 59.37 21.96
N ALA A 260 -15.25 60.25 20.95
CA ALA A 260 -14.09 60.69 20.19
C ALA A 260 -12.86 59.77 19.96
N GLY A 261 -12.41 59.74 18.70
CA GLY A 261 -11.05 60.21 18.38
C GLY A 261 -10.14 59.34 17.51
N ALA A 262 -9.67 59.95 16.40
CA ALA A 262 -8.44 59.71 15.62
C ALA A 262 -8.39 58.43 14.75
N SER A 263 -8.38 58.48 13.40
CA SER A 263 -7.51 59.17 12.41
C SER A 263 -6.08 58.62 12.31
N TYR A 264 -5.83 57.84 11.24
CA TYR A 264 -4.65 57.88 10.34
C TYR A 264 -4.93 56.89 9.17
N GLY A 265 -5.22 57.36 7.93
CA GLY A 265 -4.24 57.57 6.85
C GLY A 265 -3.79 56.24 6.21
N GLY A 266 -3.99 55.87 4.95
CA GLY A 266 -4.39 56.57 3.73
C GLY A 266 -3.49 56.13 2.57
N TYR A 267 -3.96 55.29 1.65
CA TYR A 267 -3.52 55.04 0.25
C TYR A 267 -4.43 53.92 -0.32
N GLU A 268 -5.47 54.15 -1.12
CA GLU A 268 -5.56 54.66 -2.50
C GLU A 268 -4.85 53.77 -3.55
N GLY A 269 -5.65 53.21 -4.48
CA GLY A 269 -5.15 52.78 -5.79
C GLY A 269 -5.83 51.56 -6.42
N GLY A 270 -6.84 51.80 -7.28
CA GLY A 270 -6.95 51.10 -8.57
C GLY A 270 -8.09 50.09 -8.75
N ASP A 271 -9.18 50.57 -9.33
CA ASP A 271 -10.34 49.82 -9.83
C ASP A 271 -10.16 49.46 -11.33
N SER A 272 -10.80 48.34 -11.72
CA SER A 272 -11.39 48.00 -13.04
C SER A 272 -10.61 47.36 -14.20
N GLN A 273 -11.25 46.25 -14.65
CA GLN A 273 -11.51 45.77 -16.03
C GLN A 273 -10.42 44.93 -16.73
N ASN A 274 -10.64 43.62 -16.90
CA ASN A 274 -11.46 42.91 -17.92
C ASN A 274 -10.61 42.60 -19.16
N ASP A 275 -10.28 41.32 -19.41
CA ASP A 275 -10.63 40.66 -20.66
C ASP A 275 -10.35 39.16 -20.63
N SER A 276 -11.23 38.46 -21.34
CA SER A 276 -11.31 37.02 -21.51
C SER A 276 -10.52 36.66 -22.76
N ASP A 277 -9.78 35.54 -22.77
CA ASP A 277 -9.50 34.83 -24.02
C ASP A 277 -9.34 33.33 -23.72
N SER A 278 -10.12 32.56 -24.48
CA SER A 278 -10.18 31.11 -24.50
C SER A 278 -9.43 30.66 -25.74
N ASP A 279 -8.36 29.90 -25.59
CA ASP A 279 -7.70 29.25 -26.72
C ASP A 279 -7.76 27.74 -26.51
N GLU A 280 -8.68 27.13 -27.27
CA GLU A 280 -8.70 25.73 -27.66
C GLU A 280 -7.61 25.54 -28.72
N ASP A 281 -6.63 24.66 -28.47
CA ASP A 281 -5.76 24.16 -29.53
C ASP A 281 -5.79 22.63 -29.55
N ASP A 282 -6.18 22.19 -30.74
CA ASP A 282 -6.46 20.86 -31.26
C ASP A 282 -5.17 20.37 -31.94
N ASP A 283 -4.55 19.30 -31.41
CA ASP A 283 -3.44 18.65 -32.09
C ASP A 283 -3.69 17.14 -32.18
N ASP A 284 -4.14 16.79 -33.38
CA ASP A 284 -4.30 15.50 -34.02
C ASP A 284 -2.95 14.76 -34.12
N TYR A 285 -2.91 13.49 -33.66
CA TYR A 285 -1.75 12.61 -33.88
C TYR A 285 -2.21 11.28 -34.46
N GLU A 286 -1.83 11.10 -35.72
CA GLU A 286 -2.14 9.99 -36.61
C GLU A 286 -1.76 8.60 -36.07
N LEU A 287 -2.65 7.64 -36.33
CA LEU A 287 -2.47 6.20 -36.17
C LEU A 287 -1.57 5.67 -37.30
N ASP A 288 -0.35 5.23 -36.97
CA ASP A 288 0.48 4.42 -37.87
C ASP A 288 0.24 2.93 -37.58
N GLU A 289 -0.63 2.32 -38.39
CA GLU A 289 -0.75 0.86 -38.53
C GLU A 289 0.49 0.33 -39.27
N SER A 290 1.34 -0.41 -38.58
CA SER A 290 2.39 -1.21 -39.23
C SER A 290 2.22 -2.70 -38.96
N GLU A 291 2.26 -3.42 -40.09
CA GLU A 291 1.76 -4.76 -40.34
C GLU A 291 2.56 -5.90 -39.71
N GLU A 292 1.88 -7.04 -39.69
CA GLU A 292 2.31 -8.39 -39.29
C GLU A 292 3.60 -8.86 -39.98
N SER A 293 4.44 -9.58 -39.23
CA SER A 293 5.37 -10.55 -39.80
C SER A 293 5.56 -11.74 -38.85
N GLU A 294 4.75 -12.77 -39.08
CA GLU A 294 4.91 -14.12 -38.54
C GLU A 294 6.07 -14.83 -39.28
N GLU A 295 7.18 -15.11 -38.61
CA GLU A 295 8.20 -16.04 -39.11
C GLU A 295 8.18 -17.34 -38.29
N ASP A 296 7.56 -18.35 -38.90
CA ASP A 296 7.64 -19.77 -38.57
C ASP A 296 9.08 -20.28 -38.75
N SER A 297 9.70 -20.76 -37.68
CA SER A 297 10.92 -21.58 -37.75
C SER A 297 10.72 -22.94 -37.10
N SER A 298 10.06 -23.81 -37.84
CA SER A 298 10.17 -25.26 -37.74
C SER A 298 11.65 -25.70 -37.66
N THR A 299 12.07 -26.17 -36.48
CA THR A 299 13.34 -26.90 -36.32
C THR A 299 13.04 -28.37 -36.06
N GLY A 300 13.47 -29.17 -37.05
CA GLY A 300 13.17 -30.58 -37.19
C GLY A 300 13.75 -31.46 -36.09
N ASP A 301 12.91 -32.39 -35.68
CA ASP A 301 13.25 -33.57 -34.91
C ASP A 301 14.22 -34.45 -35.71
N SER A 302 15.35 -34.82 -35.12
CA SER A 302 16.26 -35.83 -35.65
C SER A 302 16.63 -36.80 -34.54
N GLU A 303 15.88 -37.90 -34.48
CA GLU A 303 16.24 -39.11 -33.76
C GLU A 303 17.56 -39.69 -34.29
N PRO A 304 18.49 -40.16 -33.44
CA PRO A 304 19.52 -41.09 -33.88
C PRO A 304 19.03 -42.54 -33.76
N GLU A 305 18.96 -43.18 -34.93
CA GLU A 305 18.74 -44.61 -35.11
C GLU A 305 19.71 -45.47 -34.28
N LYS A 306 19.16 -46.57 -33.77
CA LYS A 306 19.90 -47.74 -33.31
C LYS A 306 20.69 -48.35 -34.47
N LYS A 307 21.97 -48.66 -34.23
CA LYS A 307 22.68 -49.71 -34.96
C LYS A 307 23.22 -50.76 -33.99
N ASN A 308 23.05 -52.00 -34.45
CA ASN A 308 23.45 -53.29 -33.89
C ASN A 308 24.84 -53.32 -33.28
#